data_AF-A0A512NLV6-F1
#
_entry.id   AF-A0A512NLV6-F1
#
_cell.length_a   1.000
_cell.length_b   1.000
_cell.length_c   1.000
_cell.angle_alpha   90.00
_cell.angle_beta   90.00
_cell.angle_gamma   90.00
#
_symmetry.space_group_name_H-M   'P 1'
#
loop_
_entity.id
_entity.type
_entity.pdbx_description
1 polymer ?
#
loop_
_entity_poly.entity_id
_entity_poly.type
_entity_poly.pdbx_seq_one_letter_code
_entity_poly.pdbx_strand_id
1 'polypeptide(L)'
;MKRVALRLLLFAGLLAPALAIAQQPLDPVRFKAVLAAARAYAADLSLVNYCFRVSDEQRPFLYYAVLLDLQGALGVLTAADAKPQQKAEFVEAVLANVRFYPKDARDPALDRRCSEEEVEKKYFQNFGVSPALKMRPPLDKLGP
;
A
#
# COMPACT_ATOMS: atom_id res chain seq x y z
N MET A 1 -49.86 -17.78 -45.96
CA MET A 1 -48.50 -17.20 -46.02
C MET A 1 -47.75 -17.55 -44.74
N LYS A 2 -47.16 -18.74 -44.75
CA LYS A 2 -46.19 -19.25 -43.77
C LYS A 2 -44.83 -19.19 -44.47
N ARG A 3 -43.72 -19.05 -43.70
CA ARG A 3 -42.30 -19.09 -44.12
C ARG A 3 -41.59 -17.73 -44.27
N VAL A 4 -41.38 -17.06 -43.15
CA VAL A 4 -40.17 -16.24 -42.90
C VAL A 4 -39.77 -16.53 -41.45
N ALA A 5 -39.41 -17.77 -41.11
CA ALA A 5 -38.01 -18.21 -41.05
C ALA A 5 -37.20 -17.25 -40.17
N LEU A 6 -37.34 -17.30 -38.84
CA LEU A 6 -36.84 -18.39 -38.00
C LEU A 6 -35.38 -18.79 -38.38
N ARG A 7 -34.48 -17.82 -38.60
CA ARG A 7 -33.04 -18.10 -38.82
C ARG A 7 -32.05 -17.09 -38.23
N LEU A 8 -32.49 -16.10 -37.45
CA LEU A 8 -31.59 -15.08 -36.89
C LEU A 8 -31.41 -15.13 -35.37
N LEU A 9 -32.03 -16.09 -34.67
CA LEU A 9 -31.90 -16.23 -33.20
C LEU A 9 -30.89 -17.32 -32.77
N LEU A 10 -30.04 -17.81 -33.68
CA LEU A 10 -29.15 -18.96 -33.43
C LEU A 10 -27.65 -18.65 -33.54
N PHE A 11 -27.26 -17.38 -33.68
CA PHE A 11 -25.85 -16.97 -33.68
C PHE A 11 -25.63 -15.87 -32.66
N ALA A 12 -25.17 -16.25 -31.46
CA ALA A 12 -24.35 -15.47 -30.51
C ALA A 12 -24.55 -15.89 -29.04
N GLY A 13 -25.31 -16.95 -28.75
CA GLY A 13 -25.34 -17.60 -27.42
C GLY A 13 -24.05 -18.34 -27.03
N LEU A 14 -22.91 -17.98 -27.63
CA LEU A 14 -21.60 -18.63 -27.51
C LEU A 14 -20.48 -17.64 -27.15
N LEU A 15 -20.83 -16.45 -26.65
CA LEU A 15 -19.86 -15.65 -25.90
C LEU A 15 -19.87 -16.17 -24.47
N ALA A 16 -18.91 -17.07 -24.25
CA ALA A 16 -18.42 -17.64 -23.01
C ALA A 16 -19.05 -17.06 -21.73
N PRO A 17 -19.41 -17.91 -20.74
CA PRO A 17 -19.23 -17.47 -19.38
C PRO A 17 -17.72 -17.22 -19.26
N ALA A 18 -17.32 -15.97 -19.47
CA ALA A 18 -16.05 -15.48 -18.97
C ALA A 18 -16.07 -15.93 -17.53
N LEU A 19 -15.15 -16.84 -17.20
CA LEU A 19 -14.90 -17.28 -15.86
C LEU A 19 -14.71 -16.01 -15.05
N ALA A 20 -15.78 -15.53 -14.43
CA ALA A 20 -15.70 -14.77 -13.21
C ALA A 20 -15.11 -15.78 -12.25
N ILE A 21 -13.78 -15.91 -12.30
CA ILE A 21 -13.02 -16.36 -11.16
C ILE A 21 -13.43 -15.33 -10.12
N ALA A 22 -14.40 -15.69 -9.27
CA ALA A 22 -14.66 -14.93 -8.07
C ALA A 22 -13.31 -14.89 -7.37
N GLN A 23 -12.60 -13.76 -7.51
CA GLN A 23 -11.35 -13.56 -6.82
C GLN A 23 -11.71 -13.80 -5.35
N GLN A 24 -11.13 -14.83 -4.76
CA GLN A 24 -11.47 -15.16 -3.39
C GLN A 24 -11.11 -13.92 -2.56
N PRO A 25 -12.04 -13.42 -1.73
CA PRO A 25 -11.76 -12.29 -0.87
C PRO A 25 -10.45 -12.53 -0.15
N LEU A 26 -9.60 -11.51 -0.06
CA LEU A 26 -8.31 -11.61 0.61
C LEU A 26 -8.51 -12.31 1.97
N ASP A 27 -7.94 -13.51 2.10
CA ASP A 27 -8.23 -14.35 3.24
C ASP A 27 -7.76 -13.67 4.54
N PRO A 28 -8.44 -13.90 5.68
CA PRO A 28 -8.13 -13.22 6.93
C PRO A 28 -6.67 -13.39 7.41
N VAL A 29 -6.04 -14.53 7.15
CA VAL A 29 -4.65 -14.80 7.54
C VAL A 29 -3.69 -13.96 6.71
N ARG A 30 -3.86 -13.93 5.38
CA ARG A 30 -3.07 -13.05 4.52
C ARG A 30 -3.31 -11.58 4.84
N PHE A 31 -4.55 -11.19 5.14
CA PHE A 31 -4.85 -9.81 5.51
C PHE A 31 -4.19 -9.41 6.83
N LYS A 32 -4.11 -10.30 7.83
CA LYS A 32 -3.34 -10.05 9.06
C LYS A 32 -1.86 -9.79 8.77
N ALA A 33 -1.26 -10.52 7.83
CA ALA A 33 0.11 -10.28 7.39
C ALA A 33 0.26 -8.93 6.66
N VAL A 34 -0.72 -8.53 5.85
CA VAL A 34 -0.77 -7.17 5.26
C VAL A 34 -0.79 -6.10 6.35
N LEU A 35 -1.61 -6.25 7.39
CA LEU A 35 -1.66 -5.29 8.50
C LEU A 35 -0.34 -5.23 9.28
N ALA A 36 0.37 -6.35 9.42
CA ALA A 36 1.71 -6.36 10.02
C ALA A 36 2.72 -5.58 9.16
N ALA A 37 2.69 -5.77 7.83
CA ALA A 37 3.54 -5.02 6.90
C ALA A 37 3.24 -3.51 6.92
N ALA A 38 1.96 -3.13 6.99
CA ALA A 38 1.51 -1.74 7.11
C ALA A 38 2.06 -1.06 8.37
N ARG A 39 2.00 -1.74 9.52
CA ARG A 39 2.55 -1.22 10.79
C ARG A 39 4.07 -1.12 10.78
N ALA A 40 4.75 -2.13 10.21
CA ALA A 40 6.21 -2.09 10.06
C ALA A 40 6.65 -0.91 9.17
N TYR A 41 5.96 -0.70 8.05
CA TYR A 41 6.18 0.47 7.20
C TYR A 41 5.95 1.78 7.95
N ALA A 42 4.89 1.89 8.75
CA ALA A 42 4.62 3.08 9.53
C ALA A 42 5.72 3.37 10.57
N ALA A 43 6.30 2.33 11.17
CA ALA A 43 7.44 2.47 12.08
C ALA A 43 8.71 2.95 11.34
N ASP A 44 9.00 2.38 10.18
CA ASP A 44 10.15 2.77 9.36
C ASP A 44 10.04 4.22 8.90
N LEU A 45 8.87 4.63 8.41
CA LEU A 45 8.63 6.02 8.03
C LEU A 45 8.62 6.98 9.21
N SER A 46 8.18 6.55 10.39
CA SER A 46 8.29 7.38 11.59
C SER A 46 9.76 7.68 11.92
N LEU A 47 10.66 6.72 11.73
CA LEU A 47 12.09 6.97 11.90
C LEU A 47 12.62 7.94 10.84
N VAL A 48 12.28 7.74 9.56
CA VAL A 48 12.63 8.67 8.48
C VAL A 48 12.15 10.09 8.82
N ASN A 49 10.89 10.23 9.22
CA ASN A 49 10.29 11.52 9.59
C ASN A 49 11.00 12.19 10.76
N TYR A 50 11.47 11.40 11.73
CA TYR A 50 12.26 11.92 12.83
C TYR A 50 13.64 12.39 12.37
N CYS A 51 14.36 11.61 11.56
CA CYS A 51 15.70 11.97 11.11
C CYS A 51 15.67 13.22 10.23
N PHE A 52 14.69 13.32 9.33
CA PHE A 52 14.51 14.48 8.47
C PHE A 52 13.78 15.67 9.13
N ARG A 53 13.43 15.61 10.43
CA ARG A 53 12.66 16.68 11.10
C ARG A 53 13.31 18.06 11.05
N VAL A 54 14.63 18.10 10.91
CA VAL A 54 15.41 19.36 10.84
C VAL A 54 15.64 19.84 9.40
N SER A 55 15.30 19.03 8.39
CA SER A 55 15.44 19.36 6.98
C SER A 55 14.18 20.06 6.47
N ASP A 56 14.22 21.40 6.41
CA ASP A 56 13.07 22.20 5.93
C ASP A 56 12.72 21.88 4.47
N GLU A 57 13.72 21.54 3.65
CA GLU A 57 13.53 21.15 2.25
C GLU A 57 12.79 19.81 2.12
N GLN A 58 13.14 18.82 2.93
CA GLN A 58 12.59 17.46 2.79
C GLN A 58 11.22 17.30 3.45
N ARG A 59 10.93 18.06 4.53
CA ARG A 59 9.71 17.89 5.33
C ARG A 59 8.39 17.85 4.54
N PRO A 60 8.13 18.74 3.56
CA PRO A 60 6.90 18.68 2.77
C PRO A 60 6.77 17.37 1.97
N PHE A 61 7.88 16.85 1.47
CA PHE A 61 7.89 15.62 0.67
C PHE A 61 7.62 14.36 1.50
N LEU A 62 7.94 14.38 2.81
CA LEU A 62 7.66 13.26 3.70
C LEU A 62 6.16 12.99 3.85
N TYR A 63 5.34 14.04 3.96
CA TYR A 63 3.88 13.90 3.98
C TYR A 63 3.35 13.35 2.65
N TYR A 64 3.89 13.87 1.54
CA TYR A 64 3.50 13.45 0.20
C TYR A 64 3.88 11.99 -0.09
N ALA A 65 5.04 11.54 0.38
CA ALA A 65 5.50 10.16 0.24
C ALA A 65 4.54 9.16 0.90
N VAL A 66 4.08 9.46 2.13
CA VAL A 66 3.08 8.62 2.83
C VAL A 66 1.81 8.48 1.99
N LEU A 67 1.31 9.58 1.42
CA LEU A 67 0.11 9.58 0.61
C LEU A 67 0.27 8.73 -0.66
N LEU A 68 1.37 8.90 -1.39
CA LEU A 68 1.64 8.15 -2.62
C LEU A 68 1.76 6.64 -2.35
N ASP A 69 2.47 6.26 -1.31
CA ASP A 69 2.65 4.86 -0.94
C ASP A 69 1.33 4.22 -0.51
N LEU A 70 0.51 4.95 0.24
CA LEU A 70 -0.81 4.48 0.65
C LEU A 70 -1.74 4.30 -0.56
N GLN A 71 -1.74 5.24 -1.51
CA GLN A 71 -2.50 5.14 -2.76
C GLN A 71 -2.06 3.92 -3.58
N GLY A 72 -0.76 3.73 -3.76
CA GLY A 72 -0.21 2.57 -4.48
C GLY A 72 -0.59 1.24 -3.83
N ALA A 73 -0.49 1.15 -2.50
CA ALA A 73 -0.82 -0.06 -1.76
C ALA A 73 -2.34 -0.34 -1.71
N LEU A 74 -3.17 0.70 -1.66
CA LEU A 74 -4.63 0.56 -1.81
C LEU A 74 -5.02 0.07 -3.20
N GLY A 75 -4.28 0.46 -4.24
CA GLY A 75 -4.42 -0.09 -5.58
C GLY A 75 -4.18 -1.60 -5.60
N VAL A 76 -3.11 -2.06 -4.96
CA VAL A 76 -2.81 -3.50 -4.79
C VAL A 76 -3.92 -4.23 -4.05
N LEU A 77 -4.41 -3.70 -2.92
CA LEU A 77 -5.51 -4.30 -2.18
C LEU A 77 -6.81 -4.35 -2.99
N THR A 78 -7.07 -3.34 -3.80
CA THR A 78 -8.25 -3.32 -4.68
C THR A 78 -8.14 -4.38 -5.77
N ALA A 79 -6.97 -4.55 -6.38
CA ALA A 79 -6.73 -5.61 -7.36
C ALA A 79 -6.81 -7.03 -6.74
N ALA A 80 -6.53 -7.16 -5.45
CA ALA A 80 -6.66 -8.38 -4.66
C ALA A 80 -8.08 -8.62 -4.10
N ASP A 81 -9.08 -7.87 -4.57
CA ASP A 81 -10.49 -7.93 -4.13
C ASP A 81 -10.67 -7.78 -2.60
N ALA A 82 -9.86 -6.92 -1.97
CA ALA A 82 -10.00 -6.60 -0.55
C ALA A 82 -11.31 -5.85 -0.29
N LYS A 83 -12.04 -6.30 0.74
CA LYS A 83 -13.32 -5.71 1.15
C LYS A 83 -13.14 -4.25 1.61
N PRO A 84 -14.19 -3.42 1.55
CA PRO A 84 -14.14 -2.05 2.06
C PRO A 84 -13.61 -1.94 3.51
N GLN A 85 -14.04 -2.84 4.39
CA GLN A 85 -13.58 -2.89 5.79
C GLN A 85 -12.07 -3.18 5.89
N GLN A 86 -11.57 -4.14 5.10
CA GLN A 86 -10.14 -4.45 5.06
C GLN A 86 -9.31 -3.26 4.54
N LYS A 87 -9.81 -2.54 3.53
CA LYS A 87 -9.14 -1.32 3.06
C LYS A 87 -9.12 -0.22 4.13
N ALA A 88 -10.20 -0.05 4.89
CA ALA A 88 -10.26 0.91 5.98
C ALA A 88 -9.27 0.54 7.12
N GLU A 89 -9.28 -0.71 7.57
CA GLU A 89 -8.35 -1.22 8.59
C GLU A 89 -6.88 -1.09 8.15
N PHE A 90 -6.61 -1.30 6.87
CA PHE A 90 -5.27 -1.09 6.30
C PHE A 90 -4.84 0.37 6.34
N VAL A 91 -5.72 1.28 5.93
CA VAL A 91 -5.47 2.73 5.99
C VAL A 91 -5.22 3.17 7.43
N GLU A 92 -6.04 2.70 8.37
CA GLU A 92 -5.87 2.98 9.79
C GLU A 92 -4.54 2.43 10.32
N ALA A 93 -4.17 1.20 9.96
CA ALA A 93 -2.90 0.61 10.37
C ALA A 93 -1.68 1.42 9.92
N VAL A 94 -1.76 2.16 8.82
CA VAL A 94 -0.72 3.11 8.38
C VAL A 94 -0.88 4.45 9.09
N LEU A 95 -1.99 5.15 8.88
CA LEU A 95 -2.14 6.56 9.27
C LEU A 95 -2.20 6.77 10.78
N ALA A 96 -2.68 5.79 11.55
CA ALA A 96 -2.67 5.87 13.01
C ALA A 96 -1.27 5.61 13.62
N ASN A 97 -0.35 5.02 12.85
CA ASN A 97 0.96 4.60 13.35
C ASN A 97 2.13 5.42 12.78
N VAL A 98 1.94 6.12 11.65
CA VAL A 98 2.95 7.05 11.12
C VAL A 98 3.02 8.28 12.03
N ARG A 99 4.22 8.57 12.55
CA ARG A 99 4.50 9.74 13.36
C ARG A 99 5.26 10.79 12.56
N PHE A 100 4.88 12.03 12.77
CA PHE A 100 5.64 13.21 12.34
C PHE A 100 6.13 13.95 13.56
N TYR A 101 7.33 14.50 13.47
CA TYR A 101 7.99 15.13 14.60
C TYR A 101 8.18 16.62 14.31
N PRO A 102 7.98 17.49 15.32
CA PRO A 102 8.33 18.89 15.18
C PRO A 102 9.86 19.03 15.05
N LYS A 103 10.30 20.14 14.47
CA LYS A 103 11.72 20.40 14.15
C LYS A 103 12.63 20.34 15.37
N ASP A 104 12.10 20.72 16.53
CA ASP A 104 12.79 20.78 17.81
C ASP A 104 12.63 19.50 18.64
N ALA A 105 12.00 18.44 18.11
CA ALA A 105 11.88 17.18 18.82
C ALA A 105 13.26 16.62 19.19
N ARG A 106 13.37 16.09 20.41
CA ARG A 106 14.57 15.46 20.94
C ARG A 106 14.24 14.12 21.55
N ASP A 107 14.85 13.08 21.02
CA ASP A 107 14.79 11.71 21.48
C ASP A 107 16.17 11.08 21.26
N PRO A 108 17.00 10.93 22.31
CA PRO A 108 18.35 10.41 22.18
C PRO A 108 18.42 9.01 21.57
N ALA A 109 17.39 8.19 21.71
CA ALA A 109 17.35 6.86 21.11
C ALA A 109 17.12 6.96 19.60
N LEU A 110 16.18 7.81 19.17
CA LEU A 110 15.96 8.04 17.73
C LEU A 110 17.13 8.79 17.08
N ASP A 111 17.75 9.75 17.77
CA ASP A 111 18.95 10.46 17.28
C ASP A 111 20.11 9.47 17.01
N ARG A 112 20.31 8.52 17.93
CA ARG A 112 21.30 7.45 17.75
C ARG A 112 20.96 6.59 16.54
N ARG A 113 19.70 6.15 16.40
CA ARG A 113 19.27 5.34 15.25
C ARG A 113 19.45 6.06 13.92
N CYS A 114 19.18 7.37 13.85
CA CYS A 114 19.41 8.16 12.63
C CYS A 114 20.85 8.07 12.13
N SER A 115 21.82 8.14 13.05
CA SER A 115 23.24 8.08 12.72
C SER A 115 23.74 6.65 12.50
N GLU A 116 23.49 5.73 13.43
CA GLU A 116 23.96 4.34 13.35
C GLU A 116 23.36 3.58 12.16
N GLU A 117 22.10 3.82 11.84
CA GLU A 117 21.43 3.17 10.71
C GLU A 117 21.65 3.94 9.38
N GLU A 118 22.37 5.07 9.39
CA GLU A 118 22.58 5.96 8.24
C GLU A 118 21.28 6.30 7.49
N VAL A 119 20.21 6.62 8.24
CA VAL A 119 18.83 6.72 7.71
C VAL A 119 18.75 7.70 6.54
N GLU A 120 19.28 8.92 6.70
CA GLU A 120 19.19 9.94 5.65
C GLU A 120 19.92 9.53 4.36
N LYS A 121 21.13 8.97 4.49
CA LYS A 121 21.92 8.47 3.35
C LYS A 121 21.20 7.34 2.64
N LYS A 122 20.69 6.34 3.36
CA LYS A 122 19.93 5.22 2.78
C LYS A 122 18.64 5.69 2.12
N TYR A 123 18.00 6.72 2.67
CA TYR A 123 16.80 7.31 2.09
C TYR A 123 17.09 7.88 0.70
N PHE A 124 18.17 8.65 0.54
CA PHE A 124 18.55 9.19 -0.77
C PHE A 124 19.07 8.14 -1.75
N GLN A 125 19.82 7.14 -1.27
CA GLN A 125 20.41 6.11 -2.14
C GLN A 125 19.38 5.12 -2.68
N ASN A 126 18.30 4.86 -1.92
CA ASN A 126 17.33 3.81 -2.23
C ASN A 126 15.91 4.34 -2.49
N PHE A 127 15.71 5.66 -2.62
CA PHE A 127 14.37 6.28 -2.59
C PHE A 127 13.54 5.80 -1.38
N GLY A 128 14.15 5.80 -0.20
CA GLY A 128 13.58 5.30 1.05
C GLY A 128 14.51 4.33 1.76
N VAL A 129 14.70 4.48 3.07
CA VAL A 129 15.29 3.43 3.95
C VAL A 129 14.43 2.15 3.95
N SER A 130 13.25 2.27 3.37
CA SER A 130 12.15 1.34 3.37
C SER A 130 11.65 1.19 1.92
N PRO A 131 11.50 -0.03 1.38
CA PRO A 131 10.78 -0.21 0.13
C PRO A 131 9.36 0.35 0.26
N ALA A 132 8.87 0.98 -0.82
CA ALA A 132 7.51 1.52 -0.89
C ALA A 132 6.49 0.50 -0.36
N LEU A 133 5.44 0.95 0.32
CA LEU A 133 4.50 0.05 1.01
C LEU A 133 3.95 -1.07 0.11
N LYS A 134 3.66 -0.76 -1.16
CA LYS A 134 3.18 -1.74 -2.16
C LYS A 134 4.20 -2.83 -2.53
N MET A 135 5.49 -2.60 -2.31
CA MET A 135 6.59 -3.52 -2.60
C MET A 135 6.97 -4.39 -1.40
N ARG A 136 6.30 -4.22 -0.25
CA ARG A 136 6.57 -5.01 0.95
C ARG A 136 5.80 -6.32 0.93
N PRO A 137 6.40 -7.45 1.32
CA PRO A 137 5.64 -8.66 1.55
C PRO A 137 4.57 -8.49 2.65
N PRO A 138 3.35 -9.02 2.45
CA PRO A 138 2.90 -9.80 1.29
C PRO A 138 2.29 -8.98 0.15
N LEU A 139 2.23 -7.64 0.23
CA LEU A 139 1.61 -6.78 -0.78
C LEU A 139 2.26 -6.95 -2.17
N ASP A 140 3.57 -7.15 -2.22
CA ASP A 140 4.32 -7.45 -3.44
C ASP A 140 3.80 -8.66 -4.23
N LYS A 141 3.01 -9.53 -3.57
CA LYS A 141 2.43 -10.77 -4.11
C LYS A 141 0.90 -10.75 -4.17
N LEU A 142 0.28 -9.58 -3.99
CA LEU A 142 -1.18 -9.41 -4.02
C LEU A 142 -1.70 -8.79 -5.33
N GLY A 143 -0.87 -8.07 -6.08
CA GLY A 143 -1.23 -7.55 -7.40
C GLY A 143 -1.24 -8.64 -8.48
N PRO A 144 -1.75 -8.34 -9.68
CA PRO A 144 -1.48 -9.16 -10.86
C PRO A 144 0.03 -9.29 -11.13
#